data_AF-A0A286XP52-F1
#
_entry.id   AF-A0A286XP52-F1
#
_cell.length_a   1.000
_cell.length_b   1.000
_cell.length_c   1.000
_cell.angle_alpha   90.00
_cell.angle_beta   90.00
_cell.angle_gamma   90.00
#
_symmetry.space_group_name_H-M   'P 1'
#
loop_
_entity.id
_entity.type
_entity.pdbx_description
1 polymer ?
#
loop_
_entity_poly.entity_id
_entity_poly.type
_entity_poly.pdbx_seq_one_letter_code
_entity_poly.pdbx_strand_id
1 'polypeptide(L)'
;ELQLHAIATLSSVAPLLIEEYLSCQGNARVLEFLEWCESEDPFFSHGNSFHGTGGRGNKFAQMRYALRLLRAMVYLENETVNADLCEKGTVQQLIGIFKNIISHPNEKEEAIVLEIQSDILLIVSGLCEHHIERKEIFGTEGVDIILHVMKTDPKKLQSGLGYSVLLFSTLDSIWCCVLGCYPSEDYFLEKEGIFILLDVLALNQKKFCNLILGIMVEFCDNPKTAAHVNAWRGKKGQTAASLLIKLWRKEEKELGVKRDKYGKIIDFENLPGLSAEDFVTLCIIHRYLDFKIGEIWNEIYEEIKMENLRPVSSDKRILETITMASENIGKMVASLQSEMIESQARQDVQNEQKVYTKIQTAHKQREMANKSWENFLARTSNIKTLKKAKRLQEKAIESSKYSKRPQNAVFHPTVLKGLNTTIPSGGVVAVESTPVRLLGGPLADTDLALKRLPIRGGGLKAVKAGDETKKSIPT
;
A
#
# COMPACT_ATOMS: atom_id res chain seq x y z
N GLU A 1 -4.45 21.44 26.24
CA GLU A 1 -5.46 20.37 26.00
C GLU A 1 -6.48 20.71 24.92
N LEU A 2 -7.32 21.75 25.07
CA LEU A 2 -8.28 22.15 24.02
C LEU A 2 -7.60 22.41 22.66
N GLN A 3 -6.42 23.04 22.67
CA GLN A 3 -5.60 23.26 21.48
C GLN A 3 -5.27 21.94 20.76
N LEU A 4 -4.90 20.88 21.49
CA LEU A 4 -4.55 19.57 20.92
C LEU A 4 -5.77 18.89 20.28
N HIS A 5 -6.93 18.98 20.93
CA HIS A 5 -8.19 18.49 20.33
C HIS A 5 -8.57 19.28 19.07
N ALA A 6 -8.40 20.61 19.10
CA ALA A 6 -8.71 21.46 17.96
C ALA A 6 -7.83 21.12 16.76
N ILE A 7 -6.50 21.05 16.93
CA ILE A 7 -5.57 20.76 15.83
C ILE A 7 -5.69 19.31 15.32
N ALA A 8 -5.97 18.35 16.20
CA ALA A 8 -6.25 16.98 15.80
C ALA A 8 -7.52 16.88 14.95
N THR A 9 -8.55 17.63 15.31
CA THR A 9 -9.80 17.70 14.53
C THR A 9 -9.57 18.40 13.19
N LEU A 10 -8.82 19.52 13.19
CA LEU A 10 -8.44 20.22 11.96
C LEU A 10 -7.69 19.32 11.00
N SER A 11 -6.81 18.43 11.47
CA SER A 11 -6.09 17.47 10.63
C SER A 11 -7.00 16.56 9.80
N SER A 12 -8.25 16.36 10.24
CA SER A 12 -9.25 15.54 9.52
C SER A 12 -10.26 16.36 8.73
N VAL A 13 -10.54 17.60 9.17
CA VAL A 13 -11.60 18.44 8.60
C VAL A 13 -11.06 19.46 7.59
N ALA A 14 -9.88 20.05 7.84
CA ALA A 14 -9.29 21.06 6.95
C ALA A 14 -9.07 20.54 5.52
N PRO A 15 -8.65 19.27 5.29
CA PRO A 15 -8.53 18.75 3.93
C PRO A 15 -9.85 18.68 3.14
N LEU A 16 -10.99 18.74 3.82
CA LEU A 16 -12.32 18.76 3.22
C LEU A 16 -12.86 20.19 3.02
N LEU A 17 -12.22 21.20 3.61
CA LEU A 17 -12.66 22.60 3.69
C LEU A 17 -11.50 23.55 3.32
N ILE A 18 -10.94 23.36 2.12
CA ILE A 18 -9.72 24.05 1.67
C ILE A 18 -9.96 25.56 1.58
N GLU A 19 -11.11 25.99 1.06
CA GLU A 19 -11.43 27.41 0.91
C GLU A 19 -11.52 28.12 2.27
N GLU A 20 -12.21 27.51 3.24
CA GLU A 20 -12.31 28.04 4.59
C GLU A 20 -10.95 28.05 5.30
N TYR A 21 -10.16 26.99 5.15
CA TYR A 21 -8.81 26.91 5.69
C TYR A 21 -7.91 28.06 5.17
N LEU A 22 -7.92 28.30 3.86
CA LEU A 22 -7.18 29.40 3.24
C LEU A 22 -7.71 30.77 3.68
N SER A 23 -9.03 30.95 3.75
CA SER A 23 -9.64 32.20 4.23
C SER A 23 -9.24 32.55 5.68
N CYS A 24 -8.96 31.52 6.49
CA CYS A 24 -8.50 31.67 7.87
C CYS A 24 -6.98 31.81 8.00
N GLN A 25 -6.24 31.94 6.90
CA GLN A 25 -4.77 31.94 6.88
C GLN A 25 -4.18 30.69 7.57
N GLY A 26 -4.76 29.51 7.29
CA GLY A 26 -4.42 28.26 7.97
C GLY A 26 -2.92 27.96 7.98
N ASN A 27 -2.24 28.06 6.83
CA ASN A 27 -0.81 27.82 6.73
C ASN A 27 0.00 28.71 7.69
N ALA A 28 -0.21 30.03 7.62
CA ALA A 28 0.52 30.99 8.47
C ALA A 28 0.34 30.68 9.96
N ARG A 29 -0.90 30.38 10.39
CA ARG A 29 -1.19 30.06 11.80
C ARG A 29 -0.55 28.76 12.27
N VAL A 30 -0.48 27.76 11.40
CA VAL A 30 0.17 26.48 11.74
C VAL A 30 1.69 26.66 11.82
N LEU A 31 2.28 27.46 10.95
CA LEU A 31 3.73 27.76 10.97
C LEU A 31 4.12 28.61 12.19
N GLU A 32 3.34 29.63 12.56
CA GLU A 32 3.52 30.37 13.82
C GLU A 32 3.40 29.44 15.04
N PHE A 33 2.46 28.51 15.00
CA PHE A 33 2.29 27.54 16.08
C PHE A 33 3.48 26.58 16.19
N LEU A 34 4.10 26.21 15.07
CA LEU A 34 5.36 25.45 15.04
C LEU A 34 6.53 26.27 15.58
N GLU A 35 6.65 27.54 15.21
CA GLU A 35 7.67 28.44 15.74
C GLU A 35 7.57 28.57 17.27
N TRP A 36 6.36 28.68 17.81
CA TRP A 36 6.14 28.64 19.26
C TRP A 36 6.53 27.28 19.87
N CYS A 37 6.38 26.17 19.14
CA CYS A 37 6.82 24.86 19.61
C CYS A 37 8.35 24.78 19.73
N GLU A 38 9.09 25.54 18.95
CA GLU A 38 10.56 25.63 18.99
C GLU A 38 11.08 26.59 20.07
N SER A 39 10.27 27.55 20.52
CA SER A 39 10.71 28.54 21.51
C SER A 39 11.10 27.89 22.84
N GLU A 40 12.10 28.48 23.52
CA GLU A 40 12.57 28.05 24.84
C GLU A 40 11.60 28.36 25.99
N ASP A 41 10.40 28.89 25.67
CA ASP A 41 9.43 29.29 26.68
C ASP A 41 9.04 28.10 27.59
N PRO A 42 9.03 28.31 28.93
CA PRO A 42 8.74 27.23 29.87
C PRO A 42 7.32 26.72 29.66
N PHE A 43 7.21 25.43 29.32
CA PHE A 43 5.94 24.77 29.05
C PHE A 43 5.64 23.68 30.08
N PHE A 44 4.61 23.92 30.88
CA PHE A 44 4.20 23.02 31.95
C PHE A 44 2.99 22.19 31.53
N SER A 45 3.24 21.07 30.87
CA SER A 45 2.23 20.05 30.57
C SER A 45 2.50 18.77 31.35
N HIS A 46 1.41 18.15 31.79
CA HIS A 46 1.46 16.86 32.52
C HIS A 46 1.50 15.66 31.57
N GLY A 47 1.16 15.84 30.29
CA GLY A 47 1.23 14.80 29.26
C GLY A 47 0.30 13.59 29.47
N ASN A 48 -0.69 13.70 30.35
CA ASN A 48 -1.59 12.60 30.73
C ASN A 48 -2.87 12.52 29.88
N SER A 49 -3.07 13.45 28.95
CA SER A 49 -4.26 13.45 28.09
C SER A 49 -4.05 12.57 26.87
N PHE A 50 -5.16 12.17 26.24
CA PHE A 50 -5.14 11.32 25.06
C PHE A 50 -4.24 11.87 23.94
N HIS A 51 -4.33 13.18 23.64
CA HIS A 51 -3.48 13.84 22.64
C HIS A 51 -2.18 14.42 23.23
N GLY A 52 -2.04 14.52 24.55
CA GLY A 52 -0.86 15.06 25.21
C GLY A 52 0.23 14.03 25.53
N THR A 53 0.05 12.78 25.14
CA THR A 53 0.98 11.68 25.45
C THR A 53 2.40 12.03 24.99
N GLY A 54 3.35 11.96 25.92
CA GLY A 54 4.77 12.30 25.72
C GLY A 54 5.03 13.77 25.38
N GLY A 55 4.20 14.66 25.93
CA GLY A 55 4.45 16.09 26.02
C GLY A 55 4.63 16.54 27.48
N ARG A 56 5.30 15.74 28.33
CA ARG A 56 5.48 16.09 29.75
C ARG A 56 6.67 17.01 29.90
N GLY A 57 6.42 18.29 30.17
CA GLY A 57 7.46 19.32 30.29
C GLY A 57 8.11 19.73 28.97
N ASN A 58 7.51 19.40 27.83
CA ASN A 58 7.96 19.77 26.50
C ASN A 58 6.76 19.98 25.54
N LYS A 59 7.02 20.53 24.35
CA LYS A 59 6.01 20.89 23.36
C LYS A 59 5.86 19.86 22.22
N PHE A 60 6.40 18.63 22.37
CA PHE A 60 6.39 17.63 21.29
C PHE A 60 5.00 17.17 20.90
N ALA A 61 4.06 17.08 21.84
CA ALA A 61 2.67 16.76 21.51
C ALA A 61 2.08 17.80 20.55
N GLN A 62 2.32 19.09 20.82
CA GLN A 62 1.83 20.20 20.00
C GLN A 62 2.47 20.18 18.61
N MET A 63 3.80 20.01 18.56
CA MET A 63 4.55 19.89 17.31
C MET A 63 4.07 18.73 16.46
N ARG A 64 3.90 17.54 17.06
CA ARG A 64 3.42 16.32 16.37
C ARG A 64 2.07 16.55 15.70
N TYR A 65 1.11 17.15 16.40
CA TYR A 65 -0.21 17.38 15.80
C TYR A 65 -0.22 18.53 14.79
N ALA A 66 0.66 19.52 14.93
CA ALA A 66 0.84 20.57 13.93
C ALA A 66 1.42 20.03 12.62
N LEU A 67 2.45 19.20 12.72
CA LEU A 67 3.03 18.50 11.57
C LEU A 67 2.02 17.54 10.94
N ARG A 68 1.20 16.86 11.72
CA ARG A 68 0.14 16.01 11.17
C ARG A 68 -0.89 16.79 10.35
N LEU A 69 -1.26 17.99 10.81
CA LEU A 69 -2.13 18.88 10.04
C LEU A 69 -1.43 19.34 8.74
N LEU A 70 -0.18 19.81 8.82
CA LEU A 70 0.58 20.20 7.63
C LEU A 70 0.68 19.04 6.63
N ARG A 71 1.03 17.84 7.10
CA ARG A 71 1.10 16.66 6.24
C ARG A 71 -0.23 16.35 5.57
N ALA A 72 -1.34 16.43 6.30
CA ALA A 72 -2.67 16.22 5.75
C ALA A 72 -3.03 17.25 4.67
N MET A 73 -2.59 18.50 4.82
CA MET A 73 -2.81 19.55 3.82
C MET A 73 -1.89 19.39 2.59
N VAL A 74 -0.61 19.07 2.79
CA VAL A 74 0.36 18.89 1.69
C VAL A 74 0.00 17.70 0.81
N TYR A 75 -0.50 16.62 1.41
CA TYR A 75 -0.90 15.39 0.70
C TYR A 75 -2.17 15.53 -0.15
N LEU A 76 -2.81 16.72 -0.14
CA LEU A 76 -3.88 17.04 -1.09
C LEU A 76 -3.35 17.38 -2.49
N GLU A 77 -2.04 17.59 -2.63
CA GLU A 77 -1.40 18.03 -3.88
C GLU A 77 -2.04 19.32 -4.43
N ASN A 78 -2.60 20.14 -3.54
CA ASN A 78 -3.20 21.42 -3.90
C ASN A 78 -2.09 22.48 -4.03
N GLU A 79 -1.81 22.89 -5.26
CA GLU A 79 -0.70 23.78 -5.55
C GLU A 79 -0.84 25.17 -4.92
N THR A 80 -2.06 25.69 -4.72
CA THR A 80 -2.25 26.96 -4.00
C THR A 80 -1.82 26.86 -2.55
N VAL A 81 -2.15 25.75 -1.88
CA VAL A 81 -1.73 25.49 -0.50
C VAL A 81 -0.22 25.25 -0.41
N ASN A 82 0.34 24.45 -1.32
CA ASN A 82 1.75 24.06 -1.29
C ASN A 82 2.69 25.21 -1.69
N ALA A 83 2.32 26.02 -2.68
CA ALA A 83 3.07 27.23 -3.04
C ALA A 83 3.08 28.23 -1.88
N ASP A 84 1.93 28.48 -1.25
CA ASP A 84 1.81 29.39 -0.10
C ASP A 84 2.65 28.95 1.12
N LEU A 85 2.77 27.63 1.35
CA LEU A 85 3.66 27.05 2.36
C LEU A 85 5.14 27.27 2.00
N CYS A 86 5.52 27.02 0.75
CA CYS A 86 6.90 27.18 0.30
C CYS A 86 7.36 28.63 0.35
N GLU A 87 6.51 29.58 -0.08
CA GLU A 87 6.78 31.02 0.01
C GLU A 87 7.02 31.49 1.45
N LYS A 88 6.42 30.83 2.45
CA LYS A 88 6.61 31.11 3.87
C LYS A 88 7.85 30.46 4.48
N GLY A 89 8.68 29.79 3.68
CA GLY A 89 9.91 29.17 4.17
C GLY A 89 9.69 27.89 4.98
N THR A 90 8.57 27.18 4.74
CA THR A 90 8.24 25.94 5.47
C THR A 90 9.36 24.90 5.38
N VAL A 91 9.99 24.73 4.21
CA VAL A 91 11.08 23.75 4.02
C VAL A 91 12.26 24.05 4.95
N GLN A 92 12.71 25.31 5.01
CA GLN A 92 13.81 25.73 5.87
C GLN A 92 13.47 25.61 7.35
N GLN A 93 12.25 26.01 7.74
CA GLN A 93 11.78 25.86 9.12
C GLN A 93 11.80 24.39 9.56
N LEU A 94 11.28 23.49 8.73
CA LEU A 94 11.24 22.05 9.02
C LEU A 94 12.65 21.43 9.09
N ILE A 95 13.58 21.85 8.22
CA ILE A 95 15.00 21.47 8.30
C ILE A 95 15.60 21.93 9.63
N GLY A 96 15.31 23.17 10.06
CA GLY A 96 15.74 23.73 11.34
C GLY A 96 15.25 22.90 12.54
N ILE A 97 13.95 22.60 12.58
CA ILE A 97 13.34 21.75 13.60
C ILE A 97 14.04 20.39 13.65
N PHE A 98 14.24 19.75 12.50
CA PHE A 98 14.88 18.43 12.44
C PHE A 98 16.30 18.47 13.00
N LYS A 99 17.11 19.47 12.62
CA LYS A 99 18.48 19.64 13.12
C LYS A 99 18.53 19.86 14.63
N ASN A 100 17.60 20.65 15.17
CA ASN A 100 17.52 20.88 16.61
C ASN A 100 17.24 19.58 17.37
N ILE A 101 16.30 18.77 16.85
CA ILE A 101 15.97 17.45 17.40
C ILE A 101 17.17 16.50 17.37
N ILE A 102 17.93 16.46 16.27
CA ILE A 102 19.16 15.65 16.18
C ILE A 102 20.18 16.09 17.24
N SER A 103 20.34 17.41 17.42
CA SER A 103 21.36 17.98 18.31
C SER A 103 21.04 17.77 19.79
N HIS A 104 19.76 17.65 20.14
CA HIS A 104 19.28 17.47 21.51
C HIS A 104 18.44 16.18 21.64
N PRO A 105 19.07 14.99 21.57
CA PRO A 105 18.34 13.73 21.58
C PRO A 105 17.62 13.53 22.92
N ASN A 106 16.32 13.23 22.86
CA ASN A 106 15.49 12.92 24.03
C ASN A 106 15.19 11.41 24.09
N GLU A 107 16.01 10.68 24.85
CA GLU A 107 15.89 9.22 25.00
C GLU A 107 14.56 8.77 25.63
N LYS A 108 13.88 9.62 26.40
CA LYS A 108 12.63 9.25 27.10
C LYS A 108 11.42 9.24 26.17
N GLU A 109 11.46 10.01 25.09
CA GLU A 109 10.36 10.20 24.15
C GLU A 109 10.77 9.83 22.71
N GLU A 110 11.72 8.89 22.59
CA GLU A 110 12.33 8.47 21.33
C GLU A 110 11.29 8.13 20.25
N ALA A 111 10.22 7.39 20.58
CA ALA A 111 9.17 7.04 19.61
C ALA A 111 8.43 8.26 19.04
N ILE A 112 8.18 9.30 19.84
CA ILE A 112 7.50 10.52 19.39
C ILE A 112 8.44 11.36 18.54
N VAL A 113 9.70 11.45 18.95
CA VAL A 113 10.75 12.13 18.20
C VAL A 113 10.90 11.51 16.80
N LEU A 114 10.94 10.18 16.69
CA LEU A 114 11.00 9.47 15.41
C LEU A 114 9.77 9.75 14.54
N GLU A 115 8.58 9.88 15.13
CA GLU A 115 7.36 10.23 14.40
C GLU A 115 7.41 11.67 13.88
N ILE A 116 7.84 12.63 14.71
CA ILE A 116 8.04 14.03 14.31
C ILE A 116 9.02 14.12 13.14
N GLN A 117 10.16 13.43 13.23
CA GLN A 117 11.15 13.36 12.17
C GLN A 117 10.57 12.76 10.88
N SER A 118 9.79 11.68 11.00
CA SER A 118 9.15 11.04 9.84
C SER A 118 8.12 11.97 9.18
N ASP A 119 7.28 12.64 9.97
CA ASP A 119 6.28 13.59 9.46
C ASP A 119 6.96 14.79 8.77
N ILE A 120 8.05 15.33 9.32
CA ILE A 120 8.85 16.39 8.68
C ILE A 120 9.33 15.95 7.29
N LEU A 121 9.96 14.79 7.20
CA LEU A 121 10.49 14.28 5.93
C LEU A 121 9.37 14.06 4.90
N LEU A 122 8.22 13.52 5.31
CA LEU A 122 7.06 13.34 4.42
C LEU A 122 6.47 14.67 3.94
N ILE A 123 6.41 15.69 4.81
CA ILE A 123 5.93 17.03 4.41
C ILE A 123 6.87 17.61 3.36
N VAL A 124 8.17 17.60 3.62
CA VAL A 124 9.15 18.16 2.68
C VAL A 124 9.17 17.37 1.37
N SER A 125 8.99 16.05 1.42
CA SER A 125 8.86 15.21 0.22
C SER A 125 7.69 15.66 -0.65
N GLY A 126 6.49 15.80 -0.07
CA GLY A 126 5.32 16.25 -0.82
C GLY A 126 5.40 17.71 -1.31
N LEU A 127 6.14 18.58 -0.62
CA LEU A 127 6.37 19.95 -1.09
C LEU A 127 7.36 19.99 -2.27
N CYS A 128 8.42 19.19 -2.24
CA CYS A 128 9.50 19.19 -3.24
C CYS A 128 9.21 18.33 -4.47
N GLU A 129 8.28 17.38 -4.39
CA GLU A 129 7.94 16.46 -5.47
C GLU A 129 7.63 17.23 -6.77
N HIS A 130 8.27 16.85 -7.87
CA HIS A 130 8.16 17.51 -9.19
C HIS A 130 8.58 19.00 -9.30
N HIS A 131 9.07 19.64 -8.24
CA HIS A 131 9.42 21.07 -8.26
C HIS A 131 10.91 21.34 -8.00
N ILE A 132 11.69 21.59 -9.05
CA ILE A 132 13.15 21.78 -8.96
C ILE A 132 13.56 22.93 -8.01
N GLU A 133 12.86 24.06 -8.06
CA GLU A 133 13.14 25.23 -7.21
C GLU A 133 13.01 24.90 -5.71
N ARG A 134 12.03 24.06 -5.36
CA ARG A 134 11.80 23.62 -3.98
C ARG A 134 12.84 22.59 -3.53
N LYS A 135 13.37 21.78 -4.46
CA LYS A 135 14.50 20.86 -4.21
C LYS A 135 15.80 21.64 -3.97
N GLU A 136 16.02 22.74 -4.68
CA GLU A 136 17.17 23.62 -4.45
C GLU A 136 17.11 24.29 -3.06
N ILE A 137 15.90 24.65 -2.61
CA ILE A 137 15.68 25.15 -1.24
C ILE A 137 16.01 24.09 -0.19
N PHE A 138 15.68 22.82 -0.43
CA PHE A 138 16.05 21.72 0.46
C PHE A 138 17.57 21.61 0.62
N GLY A 139 18.29 21.69 -0.52
CA GLY A 139 19.72 21.92 -0.58
C GLY A 139 20.59 20.94 0.21
N THR A 140 21.84 21.35 0.48
CA THR A 140 22.83 20.51 1.17
C THR A 140 22.46 20.23 2.62
N GLU A 141 21.80 21.19 3.28
CA GLU A 141 21.36 21.07 4.68
C GLU A 141 20.33 19.95 4.87
N GLY A 142 19.40 19.82 3.91
CA GLY A 142 18.44 18.72 3.86
C GLY A 142 19.10 17.38 3.53
N VAL A 143 20.06 17.37 2.60
CA VAL A 143 20.86 16.17 2.30
C VAL A 143 21.64 15.68 3.52
N ASP A 144 22.20 16.58 4.32
CA ASP A 144 22.92 16.20 5.55
C ASP A 144 22.00 15.54 6.59
N ILE A 145 20.73 15.97 6.70
CA ILE A 145 19.72 15.30 7.54
C ILE A 145 19.45 13.87 7.03
N ILE A 146 19.21 13.71 5.73
CA ILE A 146 18.98 12.39 5.11
C ILE A 146 20.14 11.45 5.44
N LEU A 147 21.38 11.91 5.20
CA LEU A 147 22.59 11.13 5.45
C LEU A 147 22.76 10.77 6.93
N HIS A 148 22.41 11.69 7.84
CA HIS A 148 22.44 11.43 9.28
C HIS A 148 21.50 10.28 9.64
N VAL A 149 20.24 10.33 9.18
CA VAL A 149 19.25 9.30 9.49
C VAL A 149 19.64 7.95 8.88
N MET A 150 20.13 7.93 7.65
CA MET A 150 20.58 6.70 6.99
C MET A 150 21.75 6.00 7.70
N LYS A 151 22.60 6.75 8.41
CA LYS A 151 23.72 6.19 9.21
C LYS A 151 23.27 5.54 10.53
N THR A 152 21.98 5.56 10.85
CA THR A 152 21.43 4.92 12.05
C THR A 152 21.73 3.43 12.07
N ASP A 153 22.05 2.88 13.25
CA ASP A 153 22.35 1.45 13.41
C ASP A 153 21.20 0.56 12.85
N PRO A 154 21.50 -0.29 11.86
CA PRO A 154 20.54 -1.25 11.28
C PRO A 154 19.80 -2.12 12.30
N LYS A 155 20.40 -2.40 13.47
CA LYS A 155 19.75 -3.19 14.53
C LYS A 155 18.51 -2.50 15.09
N LYS A 156 18.47 -1.16 15.08
CA LYS A 156 17.33 -0.38 15.57
C LYS A 156 16.09 -0.51 14.70
N LEU A 157 16.23 -0.93 13.43
CA LEU A 157 15.10 -1.12 12.51
C LEU A 157 14.10 -2.17 13.00
N GLN A 158 14.52 -3.10 13.87
CA GLN A 158 13.68 -4.15 14.45
C GLN A 158 13.12 -3.80 15.84
N SER A 159 13.44 -2.63 16.39
CA SER A 159 13.04 -2.23 17.75
C SER A 159 11.53 -2.00 17.93
N GLY A 160 10.79 -1.78 16.84
CA GLY A 160 9.36 -1.42 16.89
C GLY A 160 9.07 0.03 17.29
N LEU A 161 10.09 0.85 17.56
CA LEU A 161 9.92 2.24 18.02
C LEU A 161 9.58 3.27 16.93
N GLY A 162 9.68 2.90 15.64
CA GLY A 162 9.38 3.79 14.51
C GLY A 162 10.52 3.97 13.51
N TYR A 163 11.72 3.46 13.80
CA TYR A 163 12.89 3.56 12.89
C TYR A 163 12.64 3.06 11.46
N SER A 164 11.77 2.07 11.29
CA SER A 164 11.39 1.62 9.94
C SER A 164 10.58 2.67 9.17
N VAL A 165 9.69 3.39 9.85
CA VAL A 165 8.90 4.48 9.26
C VAL A 165 9.82 5.64 8.90
N LEU A 166 10.71 6.02 9.82
CA LEU A 166 11.70 7.07 9.58
C LEU A 166 12.59 6.76 8.37
N LEU A 167 13.08 5.52 8.24
CA LEU A 167 13.85 5.11 7.07
C LEU A 167 13.01 5.16 5.79
N PHE A 168 11.74 4.74 5.82
CA PHE A 168 10.85 4.90 4.66
C PHE A 168 10.69 6.36 4.25
N SER A 169 10.37 7.24 5.21
CA SER A 169 10.25 8.68 4.97
C SER A 169 11.56 9.29 4.45
N THR A 170 12.71 8.77 4.89
CA THR A 170 14.02 9.21 4.40
C THR A 170 14.27 8.79 2.96
N LEU A 171 13.94 7.55 2.60
CA LEU A 171 14.05 7.06 1.23
C LEU A 171 13.09 7.80 0.29
N ASP A 172 11.88 8.09 0.75
CA ASP A 172 10.91 8.94 0.07
C ASP A 172 11.45 10.37 -0.14
N SER A 173 12.06 10.97 0.87
CA SER A 173 12.72 12.29 0.73
C SER A 173 13.91 12.28 -0.22
N ILE A 174 14.69 11.19 -0.30
CA ILE A 174 15.71 11.08 -1.34
C ILE A 174 15.05 11.15 -2.72
N TRP A 175 13.96 10.39 -2.90
CA TRP A 175 13.24 10.36 -4.16
C TRP A 175 12.66 11.72 -4.53
N CYS A 176 11.93 12.36 -3.62
CA CYS A 176 11.21 13.58 -3.92
C CYS A 176 12.10 14.83 -3.86
N CYS A 177 13.04 14.91 -2.92
CA CYS A 177 13.83 16.13 -2.66
C CYS A 177 15.22 16.14 -3.30
N VAL A 178 15.86 14.99 -3.51
CA VAL A 178 17.25 14.92 -3.99
C VAL A 178 17.32 14.58 -5.48
N LEU A 179 16.64 13.51 -5.91
CA LEU A 179 16.69 13.05 -7.29
C LEU A 179 16.16 14.11 -8.27
N GLY A 180 16.83 14.26 -9.40
CA GLY A 180 16.55 15.27 -10.42
C GLY A 180 17.09 16.67 -10.09
N CYS A 181 17.68 16.88 -8.91
CA CYS A 181 18.37 18.11 -8.54
C CYS A 181 19.89 17.87 -8.53
N TYR A 182 20.55 18.13 -9.67
CA TYR A 182 21.97 17.81 -9.86
C TYR A 182 22.91 18.31 -8.74
N PRO A 183 22.78 19.55 -8.20
CA PRO A 183 23.62 19.99 -7.09
C PRO A 183 23.46 19.13 -5.82
N SER A 184 22.22 18.76 -5.50
CA SER A 184 21.90 17.92 -4.34
C SER A 184 22.33 16.47 -4.54
N GLU A 185 22.18 15.94 -5.76
CA GLU A 185 22.70 14.62 -6.12
C GLU A 185 24.21 14.57 -6.00
N ASP A 186 24.91 15.53 -6.61
CA ASP A 186 26.38 15.61 -6.56
C ASP A 186 26.87 15.68 -5.12
N TYR A 187 26.25 16.50 -4.27
CA TYR A 187 26.58 16.58 -2.85
C TYR A 187 26.29 15.25 -2.12
N PHE A 188 25.18 14.58 -2.43
CA PHE A 188 24.86 13.26 -1.88
C PHE A 188 25.91 12.20 -2.28
N LEU A 189 26.38 12.22 -3.53
CA LEU A 189 27.46 11.35 -4.01
C LEU A 189 28.79 11.63 -3.30
N GLU A 190 29.17 12.91 -3.18
CA GLU A 190 30.38 13.36 -2.49
C GLU A 190 30.41 12.94 -1.01
N LYS A 191 29.24 12.88 -0.36
CA LYS A 191 29.09 12.44 1.03
C LYS A 191 28.89 10.93 1.21
N GLU A 192 29.26 10.14 0.19
CA GLU A 192 29.17 8.68 0.18
C GLU A 192 27.73 8.14 0.34
N GLY A 193 26.70 8.92 -0.02
CA GLY A 193 25.30 8.53 0.16
C GLY A 193 24.92 7.22 -0.53
N ILE A 194 25.49 6.95 -1.72
CA ILE A 194 25.32 5.68 -2.45
C ILE A 194 25.89 4.49 -1.67
N PHE A 195 27.02 4.69 -0.96
CA PHE A 195 27.63 3.62 -0.17
C PHE A 195 26.69 3.23 0.97
N ILE A 196 26.09 4.22 1.63
CA ILE A 196 25.13 4.00 2.71
C ILE A 196 23.84 3.35 2.17
N LEU A 197 23.32 3.77 1.01
CA LEU A 197 22.17 3.11 0.36
C LEU A 197 22.46 1.63 0.09
N LEU A 198 23.64 1.31 -0.45
CA LEU A 198 24.06 -0.06 -0.71
C LEU A 198 24.27 -0.88 0.57
N ASP A 199 24.75 -0.26 1.65
CA ASP A 199 24.84 -0.90 2.96
C ASP A 199 23.46 -1.24 3.53
N VAL A 200 22.48 -0.34 3.39
CA VAL A 200 21.08 -0.58 3.77
C VAL A 200 20.47 -1.67 2.88
N LEU A 201 20.72 -1.64 1.56
CA LEU A 201 20.27 -2.68 0.63
C LEU A 201 20.84 -4.06 0.98
N ALA A 202 22.11 -4.11 1.43
CA ALA A 202 22.78 -5.34 1.85
C ALA A 202 22.16 -5.98 3.10
N LEU A 203 21.33 -5.25 3.87
CA LEU A 203 20.52 -5.82 4.95
C LEU A 203 19.43 -6.77 4.43
N ASN A 204 19.09 -6.70 3.13
CA ASN A 204 18.14 -7.58 2.45
C ASN A 204 16.76 -7.63 3.12
N GLN A 205 16.27 -6.46 3.56
CA GLN A 205 14.92 -6.30 4.09
C GLN A 205 13.94 -6.01 2.95
N LYS A 206 13.11 -7.01 2.59
CA LYS A 206 12.20 -6.95 1.42
C LYS A 206 11.41 -5.65 1.30
N LYS A 207 10.91 -5.13 2.42
CA LYS A 207 10.12 -3.89 2.48
C LYS A 207 10.84 -2.66 1.91
N PHE A 208 12.17 -2.61 1.97
CA PHE A 208 12.97 -1.48 1.49
C PHE A 208 13.69 -1.78 0.17
N CYS A 209 13.90 -3.04 -0.18
CA CYS A 209 14.71 -3.44 -1.34
C CYS A 209 14.24 -2.78 -2.63
N ASN A 210 12.94 -2.84 -2.94
CA ASN A 210 12.42 -2.30 -4.21
C ASN A 210 12.54 -0.78 -4.27
N LEU A 211 12.27 -0.09 -3.16
CA LEU A 211 12.39 1.37 -3.08
C LEU A 211 13.84 1.82 -3.26
N ILE A 212 14.79 1.17 -2.56
CA ILE A 212 16.22 1.48 -2.69
C ILE A 212 16.71 1.17 -4.12
N LEU A 213 16.28 0.06 -4.71
CA LEU A 213 16.63 -0.28 -6.09
C LEU A 213 16.07 0.74 -7.08
N GLY A 214 14.83 1.22 -6.87
CA GLY A 214 14.26 2.32 -7.65
C GLY A 214 15.13 3.57 -7.55
N ILE A 215 15.42 4.03 -6.32
CA ILE A 215 16.27 5.21 -6.07
C ILE A 215 17.63 5.05 -6.77
N MET A 216 18.21 3.84 -6.71
CA MET A 216 19.48 3.55 -7.36
C MET A 216 19.41 3.65 -8.89
N VAL A 217 18.28 3.27 -9.50
CA VAL A 217 18.09 3.38 -10.96
C VAL A 217 18.06 4.84 -11.37
N GLU A 218 17.28 5.67 -10.68
CA GLU A 218 17.19 7.11 -10.96
C GLU A 218 18.56 7.81 -10.76
N PHE A 219 19.30 7.48 -9.69
CA PHE A 219 20.66 8.02 -9.53
C PHE A 219 21.61 7.64 -10.67
N CYS A 220 21.37 6.53 -11.39
CA CYS A 220 22.23 6.14 -12.51
C CYS A 220 22.10 7.08 -13.72
N ASP A 221 21.08 7.94 -13.76
CA ASP A 221 21.00 9.03 -14.75
C ASP A 221 22.12 10.07 -14.54
N ASN A 222 22.62 10.21 -13.30
CA ASN A 222 23.82 10.98 -13.03
C ASN A 222 25.08 10.18 -13.41
N PRO A 223 25.91 10.67 -14.34
CA PRO A 223 27.06 9.92 -14.86
C PRO A 223 28.14 9.63 -13.80
N LYS A 224 28.16 10.37 -12.69
CA LYS A 224 29.12 10.15 -11.60
C LYS A 224 28.76 8.91 -10.77
N THR A 225 27.47 8.57 -10.66
CA THR A 225 26.96 7.49 -9.80
C THR A 225 27.63 6.15 -10.07
N ALA A 226 27.88 5.80 -11.34
CA ALA A 226 28.47 4.52 -11.72
C ALA A 226 29.85 4.29 -11.05
N ALA A 227 30.65 5.34 -10.89
CA ALA A 227 31.95 5.25 -10.22
C ALA A 227 31.79 4.89 -8.72
N HIS A 228 30.83 5.52 -8.03
CA HIS A 228 30.54 5.26 -6.62
C HIS A 228 30.01 3.83 -6.41
N VAL A 229 29.07 3.37 -7.25
CA VAL A 229 28.52 2.01 -7.20
C VAL A 229 29.62 0.96 -7.40
N ASN A 230 30.52 1.17 -8.37
CA ASN A 230 31.63 0.25 -8.64
C ASN A 230 32.72 0.27 -7.55
N ALA A 231 32.88 1.39 -6.86
CA ALA A 231 33.83 1.53 -5.75
C ALA A 231 33.34 0.88 -4.45
N TRP A 232 32.02 0.78 -4.24
CA TRP A 232 31.46 0.22 -3.00
C TRP A 232 31.95 -1.20 -2.70
N ARG A 233 32.25 -1.46 -1.42
CA ARG A 233 32.65 -2.76 -0.89
C ARG A 233 31.88 -3.03 0.41
N GLY A 234 30.96 -3.98 0.35
CA GLY A 234 30.23 -4.46 1.51
C GLY A 234 31.04 -5.42 2.39
N LYS A 235 30.34 -6.04 3.35
CA LYS A 235 30.94 -7.03 4.27
C LYS A 235 31.67 -8.13 3.51
N LYS A 236 32.90 -8.47 3.95
CA LYS A 236 33.79 -9.45 3.32
C LYS A 236 34.19 -9.10 1.87
N GLY A 237 34.22 -7.82 1.51
CA GLY A 237 34.62 -7.36 0.17
C GLY A 237 33.58 -7.63 -0.91
N GLN A 238 32.30 -7.79 -0.54
CA GLN A 238 31.21 -7.96 -1.51
C GLN A 238 31.09 -6.74 -2.41
N THR A 239 31.06 -6.94 -3.73
CA THR A 239 30.83 -5.86 -4.71
C THR A 239 29.34 -5.61 -4.92
N ALA A 240 28.99 -4.42 -5.43
CA ALA A 240 27.60 -4.06 -5.75
C ALA A 240 26.99 -5.05 -6.75
N ALA A 241 27.72 -5.40 -7.82
CA ALA A 241 27.29 -6.42 -8.79
C ALA A 241 26.98 -7.78 -8.12
N SER A 242 27.84 -8.24 -7.20
CA SER A 242 27.61 -9.48 -6.45
C SER A 242 26.36 -9.39 -5.57
N LEU A 243 26.10 -8.24 -4.93
CA LEU A 243 24.88 -8.00 -4.15
C LEU A 243 23.63 -8.06 -5.03
N LEU A 244 23.61 -7.31 -6.14
CA LEU A 244 22.48 -7.25 -7.07
C LEU A 244 22.16 -8.62 -7.67
N ILE A 245 23.18 -9.37 -8.10
CA ILE A 245 22.98 -10.75 -8.60
C ILE A 245 22.38 -11.65 -7.52
N LYS A 246 22.83 -11.55 -6.26
CA LYS A 246 22.26 -12.36 -5.17
C LYS A 246 20.81 -11.99 -4.86
N LEU A 247 20.47 -10.70 -4.91
CA LEU A 247 19.09 -10.24 -4.73
C LEU A 247 18.21 -10.77 -5.86
N TRP A 248 18.65 -10.64 -7.11
CA TRP A 248 17.98 -11.21 -8.28
C TRP A 248 17.76 -12.72 -8.14
N ARG A 249 18.80 -13.48 -7.78
CA ARG A 249 18.71 -14.94 -7.58
C ARG A 249 17.72 -15.33 -6.48
N LYS A 250 17.59 -14.51 -5.43
CA LYS A 250 16.62 -14.73 -4.37
C LYS A 250 15.20 -14.48 -4.88
N GLU A 251 15.00 -13.40 -5.61
CA GLU A 251 13.71 -13.06 -6.22
C GLU A 251 13.25 -14.16 -7.19
N GLU A 252 14.12 -14.59 -8.10
CA GLU A 252 13.85 -15.71 -9.03
C GLU A 252 13.39 -16.97 -8.30
N LYS A 253 14.06 -17.30 -7.18
CA LYS A 253 13.71 -18.46 -6.36
C LYS A 253 12.34 -18.31 -5.71
N GLU A 254 11.99 -17.11 -5.25
CA GLU A 254 10.69 -16.82 -4.64
C GLU A 254 9.56 -16.83 -5.67
N LEU A 255 9.84 -16.39 -6.89
CA LEU A 255 8.93 -16.49 -8.03
C LEU A 255 8.77 -17.93 -8.54
N GLY A 256 9.65 -18.86 -8.14
CA GLY A 256 9.58 -20.28 -8.52
C GLY A 256 10.34 -20.63 -9.80
N VAL A 257 11.24 -19.78 -10.28
CA VAL A 257 12.06 -20.03 -11.47
C VAL A 257 13.00 -21.20 -11.22
N LYS A 258 12.86 -22.27 -12.02
CA LYS A 258 13.68 -23.49 -11.92
C LYS A 258 14.96 -23.36 -12.72
N ARG A 259 16.09 -23.76 -12.12
CA ARG A 259 17.40 -23.77 -12.77
C ARG A 259 18.11 -25.12 -12.60
N ASP A 260 18.97 -25.47 -13.56
CA ASP A 260 19.82 -26.65 -13.48
C ASP A 260 21.09 -26.43 -12.63
N LYS A 261 21.93 -27.48 -12.54
CA LYS A 261 23.21 -27.47 -11.83
C LYS A 261 24.25 -26.47 -12.39
N TYR A 262 24.06 -25.98 -13.61
CA TYR A 262 24.93 -24.98 -14.25
C TYR A 262 24.32 -23.56 -14.17
N GLY A 263 23.16 -23.42 -13.54
CA GLY A 263 22.46 -22.16 -13.42
C GLY A 263 21.66 -21.76 -14.66
N LYS A 264 21.42 -22.67 -15.62
CA LYS A 264 20.53 -22.44 -16.78
C LYS A 264 19.06 -22.59 -16.35
N ILE A 265 18.17 -21.76 -16.90
CA ILE A 265 16.72 -21.92 -16.71
C ILE A 265 16.26 -23.19 -17.44
N ILE A 266 15.46 -24.04 -16.78
CA ILE A 266 15.02 -25.33 -17.33
C ILE A 266 13.53 -25.39 -17.66
N ASP A 267 12.70 -24.59 -16.99
CA ASP A 267 11.25 -24.60 -17.15
C ASP A 267 10.83 -23.28 -17.80
N PHE A 268 10.73 -23.30 -19.13
CA PHE A 268 10.31 -22.14 -19.94
C PHE A 268 8.79 -22.08 -20.12
N GLU A 269 8.05 -23.10 -19.69
CA GLU A 269 6.61 -23.21 -19.91
C GLU A 269 5.82 -22.40 -18.87
N ASN A 270 6.33 -22.30 -17.64
CA ASN A 270 5.66 -21.62 -16.53
C ASN A 270 6.53 -20.51 -15.92
N LEU A 271 7.16 -19.68 -16.75
CA LEU A 271 7.96 -18.57 -16.26
C LEU A 271 7.07 -17.44 -15.74
N PRO A 272 7.18 -17.07 -14.46
CA PRO A 272 6.38 -16.02 -13.86
C PRO A 272 6.76 -14.65 -14.41
N GLY A 273 5.76 -13.80 -14.69
CA GLY A 273 5.96 -12.40 -15.07
C GLY A 273 6.23 -12.15 -16.56
N LEU A 274 6.19 -13.18 -17.40
CA LEU A 274 6.28 -13.04 -18.85
C LEU A 274 4.92 -12.73 -19.48
N SER A 275 4.93 -11.85 -20.48
CA SER A 275 3.77 -11.58 -21.31
C SER A 275 3.54 -12.69 -22.34
N ALA A 276 2.35 -12.72 -22.96
CA ALA A 276 2.07 -13.63 -24.06
C ALA A 276 3.05 -13.44 -25.24
N GLU A 277 3.47 -12.20 -25.51
CA GLU A 277 4.46 -11.90 -26.54
C GLU A 277 5.84 -12.48 -26.20
N ASP A 278 6.23 -12.43 -24.92
CA ASP A 278 7.47 -13.05 -24.45
C ASP A 278 7.43 -14.58 -24.60
N PHE A 279 6.28 -15.19 -24.29
CA PHE A 279 6.09 -16.64 -24.47
C PHE A 279 6.10 -17.05 -25.95
N VAL A 280 5.53 -16.24 -26.85
CA VAL A 280 5.63 -16.44 -28.31
C VAL A 280 7.09 -16.36 -28.76
N THR A 281 7.85 -15.40 -28.24
CA THR A 281 9.29 -15.26 -28.51
C THR A 281 10.09 -16.45 -27.96
N LEU A 282 9.72 -16.96 -26.78
CA LEU A 282 10.34 -18.13 -26.17
C LEU A 282 10.26 -19.38 -27.05
N CYS A 283 9.18 -19.56 -27.83
CA CYS A 283 9.08 -20.67 -28.78
C CYS A 283 10.24 -20.66 -29.80
N ILE A 284 10.65 -19.46 -30.24
CA ILE A 284 11.79 -19.28 -31.15
C ILE A 284 13.09 -19.54 -30.39
N ILE A 285 13.26 -18.94 -29.21
CA ILE A 285 14.48 -19.11 -28.40
C ILE A 285 14.74 -20.58 -28.08
N HIS A 286 13.69 -21.34 -27.72
CA HIS A 286 13.79 -22.76 -27.41
C HIS A 286 14.35 -23.58 -28.60
N ARG A 287 14.00 -23.19 -29.82
CA ARG A 287 14.36 -23.87 -31.06
C ARG A 287 15.43 -23.13 -31.87
N TYR A 288 16.11 -22.15 -31.26
CA TYR A 288 17.10 -21.31 -31.95
C TYR A 288 18.18 -22.12 -32.67
N LEU A 289 18.70 -23.19 -32.04
CA LEU A 289 19.71 -24.05 -32.66
C LEU A 289 19.14 -24.84 -33.84
N ASP A 290 17.91 -25.34 -33.74
CA ASP A 290 17.24 -26.04 -34.84
C ASP A 290 17.04 -25.10 -36.03
N PHE A 291 16.61 -23.85 -35.77
CA PHE A 291 16.49 -22.82 -36.79
C PHE A 291 17.83 -22.46 -37.42
N LYS A 292 18.90 -22.30 -36.61
CA LYS A 292 20.20 -21.92 -37.16
C LYS A 292 20.83 -23.04 -37.98
N ILE A 293 20.62 -24.30 -37.60
CA ILE A 293 20.99 -25.46 -38.42
C ILE A 293 20.24 -25.42 -39.75
N GLY A 294 18.92 -25.18 -39.72
CA GLY A 294 18.11 -25.06 -40.94
C GLY A 294 18.57 -23.94 -41.87
N GLU A 295 18.93 -22.78 -41.32
CA GLU A 295 19.46 -21.64 -42.07
C GLU A 295 20.78 -21.99 -42.77
N ILE A 296 21.74 -22.60 -42.05
CA ILE A 296 23.03 -23.04 -42.61
C ILE A 296 22.82 -24.05 -43.75
N TRP A 297 21.91 -25.01 -43.59
CA TRP A 297 21.63 -25.98 -44.66
C TRP A 297 20.98 -25.33 -45.88
N ASN A 298 20.16 -24.31 -45.67
CA ASN A 298 19.57 -23.55 -46.77
C ASN A 298 20.64 -22.71 -47.50
N GLU A 299 21.57 -22.09 -46.77
CA GLU A 299 22.75 -21.40 -47.34
C GLU A 299 23.58 -22.35 -48.21
N ILE A 300 23.94 -23.53 -47.69
CA ILE A 300 24.69 -24.56 -48.43
C ILE A 300 23.92 -24.96 -49.71
N TYR A 301 22.61 -25.13 -49.62
CA TYR A 301 21.79 -25.52 -50.76
C TYR A 301 21.76 -24.43 -51.86
N GLU A 302 21.70 -23.16 -51.48
CA GLU A 302 21.77 -22.04 -52.41
C GLU A 302 23.18 -21.85 -53.00
N GLU A 303 24.25 -22.04 -52.21
CA GLU A 303 25.63 -22.01 -52.72
C GLU A 303 25.89 -23.07 -53.78
N ILE A 304 25.45 -24.32 -53.55
CA ILE A 304 25.55 -25.42 -54.53
C ILE A 304 24.87 -25.04 -55.85
N LYS A 305 23.71 -24.38 -55.79
CA LYS A 305 23.00 -23.90 -57.00
C LYS A 305 23.78 -22.80 -57.70
N MET A 306 24.31 -21.83 -56.95
CA MET A 306 25.08 -20.70 -57.49
C MET A 306 26.35 -21.16 -58.19
N GLU A 307 27.03 -22.17 -57.65
CA GLU A 307 28.23 -22.76 -58.25
C GLU A 307 27.94 -23.75 -59.39
N ASN A 308 26.67 -23.99 -59.73
CA ASN A 308 26.22 -24.97 -60.73
C ASN A 308 26.70 -26.40 -60.46
N LEU A 309 26.94 -26.74 -59.19
CA LEU A 309 27.30 -28.09 -58.79
C LEU A 309 26.06 -28.99 -58.85
N ARG A 310 26.21 -30.20 -59.38
CA ARG A 310 25.13 -31.20 -59.43
C ARG A 310 25.37 -32.27 -58.34
N PRO A 311 24.60 -32.27 -57.24
CA PRO A 311 24.68 -33.31 -56.23
C PRO A 311 24.36 -34.68 -56.82
N VAL A 312 25.01 -35.72 -56.29
CA VAL A 312 24.64 -37.10 -56.60
C VAL A 312 23.22 -37.36 -56.06
N SER A 313 22.49 -38.29 -56.66
CA SER A 313 21.10 -38.63 -56.28
C SER A 313 20.94 -38.96 -54.79
N SER A 314 21.96 -39.55 -54.15
CA SER A 314 21.98 -39.79 -52.70
C SER A 314 22.03 -38.47 -51.91
N ASP A 315 22.97 -37.59 -52.23
CA ASP A 315 23.17 -36.32 -51.51
C ASP A 315 21.98 -35.39 -51.68
N LYS A 316 21.38 -35.37 -52.88
CA LYS A 316 20.15 -34.62 -53.15
C LYS A 316 19.02 -35.03 -52.20
N ARG A 317 18.81 -36.34 -52.00
CA ARG A 317 17.79 -36.84 -51.06
C ARG A 317 18.09 -36.46 -49.62
N ILE A 318 19.36 -36.46 -49.21
CA ILE A 318 19.78 -36.09 -47.86
C ILE A 318 19.49 -34.60 -47.62
N LEU A 319 19.89 -33.73 -48.56
CA LEU A 319 19.61 -32.29 -48.51
C LEU A 319 18.11 -32.02 -48.42
N GLU A 320 17.30 -32.63 -49.29
CA GLU A 320 15.83 -32.51 -49.25
C GLU A 320 15.24 -32.96 -47.91
N THR A 321 15.76 -34.04 -47.32
CA THR A 321 15.29 -34.55 -46.03
C THR A 321 15.60 -33.59 -44.88
N ILE A 322 16.80 -33.01 -44.87
CA ILE A 322 17.24 -32.06 -43.83
C ILE A 322 16.47 -30.74 -43.94
N THR A 323 16.28 -30.21 -45.15
CA THR A 323 15.48 -29.00 -45.37
C THR A 323 14.03 -29.21 -44.95
N MET A 324 13.43 -30.34 -45.34
CA MET A 324 12.06 -30.68 -44.95
C MET A 324 11.91 -30.84 -43.42
N ALA A 325 12.89 -31.45 -42.74
CA ALA A 325 12.88 -31.54 -41.28
C ALA A 325 12.91 -30.15 -40.62
N SER A 326 13.74 -29.24 -41.14
CA SER A 326 13.86 -27.87 -40.65
C SER A 326 12.58 -27.06 -40.88
N GLU A 327 11.97 -27.18 -42.07
CA GLU A 327 10.67 -26.55 -42.37
C GLU A 327 9.54 -27.06 -41.47
N ASN A 328 9.52 -28.37 -41.18
CA ASN A 328 8.51 -28.96 -40.31
C ASN A 328 8.61 -28.41 -38.88
N ILE A 329 9.83 -28.20 -38.37
CA ILE A 329 10.04 -27.54 -37.08
C ILE A 329 9.51 -26.10 -37.12
N GLY A 330 9.78 -25.35 -38.19
CA GLY A 330 9.24 -24.00 -38.37
C GLY A 330 7.71 -23.96 -38.39
N LYS A 331 7.06 -24.87 -39.12
CA LYS A 331 5.59 -25.00 -39.15
C LYS A 331 5.02 -25.33 -37.77
N MET A 332 5.66 -26.24 -37.03
CA MET A 332 5.25 -26.60 -35.68
C MET A 332 5.35 -25.40 -34.72
N VAL A 333 6.45 -24.65 -34.76
CA VAL A 333 6.63 -23.46 -33.92
C VAL A 333 5.59 -22.38 -34.27
N ALA A 334 5.34 -22.13 -35.56
CA ALA A 334 4.31 -21.18 -35.99
C ALA A 334 2.91 -21.58 -35.50
N SER A 335 2.58 -22.87 -35.58
CA SER A 335 1.31 -23.40 -35.06
C SER A 335 1.17 -23.19 -33.55
N LEU A 336 2.23 -23.47 -32.78
CA LEU A 336 2.25 -23.25 -31.32
C LEU A 336 2.06 -21.76 -30.99
N GLN A 337 2.75 -20.87 -31.70
CA GLN A 337 2.61 -19.42 -31.50
C GLN A 337 1.18 -18.95 -31.79
N SER A 338 0.55 -19.43 -32.87
CA SER A 338 -0.86 -19.12 -33.16
C SER A 338 -1.80 -19.61 -32.06
N GLU A 339 -1.62 -20.84 -31.58
CA GLU A 339 -2.43 -21.39 -30.49
C GLU A 339 -2.30 -20.57 -29.20
N MET A 340 -1.08 -20.14 -28.86
CA MET A 340 -0.82 -19.32 -27.67
C MET A 340 -1.50 -17.96 -27.75
N ILE A 341 -1.41 -17.29 -28.90
CA ILE A 341 -2.07 -16.00 -29.15
C ILE A 341 -3.60 -16.15 -29.05
N GLU A 342 -4.17 -17.19 -29.66
CA GLU A 342 -5.61 -17.45 -29.57
C GLU A 342 -6.06 -17.76 -28.14
N SER A 343 -5.29 -18.57 -27.41
CA SER A 343 -5.57 -18.89 -26.01
C SER A 343 -5.57 -17.64 -25.14
N GLN A 344 -4.59 -16.75 -25.32
CA GLN A 344 -4.53 -15.48 -24.61
C GLN A 344 -5.73 -14.60 -24.93
N ALA A 345 -6.07 -14.43 -26.22
CA ALA A 345 -7.23 -13.64 -26.62
C ALA A 345 -8.54 -14.16 -25.99
N ARG A 346 -8.72 -15.49 -25.91
CA ARG A 346 -9.86 -16.11 -25.22
C ARG A 346 -9.84 -15.80 -23.72
N GLN A 347 -8.68 -15.87 -23.08
CA GLN A 347 -8.53 -15.58 -21.66
C GLN A 347 -8.81 -14.12 -21.33
N ASP A 348 -8.38 -13.18 -22.19
CA ASP A 348 -8.62 -11.75 -22.03
C ASP A 348 -10.11 -11.42 -22.12
N VAL A 349 -10.81 -11.97 -23.12
CA VAL A 349 -12.27 -11.84 -23.22
C VAL A 349 -12.97 -12.38 -21.97
N GLN A 350 -12.53 -13.53 -21.43
CA GLN A 350 -13.09 -14.07 -20.20
C GLN A 350 -12.81 -13.17 -18.97
N ASN A 351 -11.61 -12.61 -18.88
CA ASN A 351 -11.22 -11.72 -17.79
C ASN A 351 -12.01 -10.41 -17.85
N GLU A 352 -12.15 -9.83 -19.03
CA GLU A 352 -12.97 -8.65 -19.29
C GLU A 352 -14.43 -8.89 -18.86
N GLN A 353 -15.01 -10.05 -19.26
CA GLN A 353 -16.37 -10.42 -18.86
C GLN A 353 -16.53 -10.54 -17.33
N LYS A 354 -15.52 -11.07 -16.62
CA LYS A 354 -15.51 -11.13 -15.15
C LYS A 354 -15.47 -9.72 -14.55
N VAL A 355 -14.68 -8.80 -15.10
CA VAL A 355 -14.60 -7.41 -14.65
C VAL A 355 -15.95 -6.70 -14.83
N TYR A 356 -16.57 -6.80 -16.01
CA TYR A 356 -17.91 -6.22 -16.23
C TYR A 356 -18.95 -6.77 -15.24
N THR A 357 -18.90 -8.07 -14.93
CA THR A 357 -19.79 -8.69 -13.95
C THR A 357 -19.56 -8.11 -12.54
N LYS A 358 -18.30 -7.86 -12.15
CA LYS A 358 -17.96 -7.19 -10.89
C LYS A 358 -18.48 -5.74 -10.84
N ILE A 359 -18.32 -4.98 -11.92
CA ILE A 359 -18.82 -3.59 -12.00
C ILE A 359 -20.35 -3.58 -11.87
N GLN A 360 -21.03 -4.48 -12.59
CA GLN A 360 -22.49 -4.58 -12.54
C GLN A 360 -23.00 -4.95 -11.14
N THR A 361 -22.33 -5.89 -10.46
CA THR A 361 -22.69 -6.29 -9.10
C THR A 361 -22.41 -5.18 -8.09
N ALA A 362 -21.29 -4.46 -8.22
CA ALA A 362 -20.98 -3.29 -7.38
C ALA A 362 -22.02 -2.17 -7.56
N HIS A 363 -22.46 -1.90 -8.80
CA HIS A 363 -23.53 -0.94 -9.06
C HIS A 363 -24.85 -1.36 -8.40
N LYS A 364 -25.24 -2.63 -8.55
CA LYS A 364 -26.44 -3.18 -7.88
C LYS A 364 -26.35 -3.06 -6.36
N GLN A 365 -25.19 -3.36 -5.76
CA GLN A 365 -24.97 -3.22 -4.32
C GLN A 365 -25.08 -1.76 -3.87
N ARG A 366 -24.47 -0.82 -4.61
CA ARG A 366 -24.57 0.61 -4.34
C ARG A 366 -26.02 1.11 -4.42
N GLU A 367 -26.77 0.66 -5.42
CA GLU A 367 -28.19 0.99 -5.55
C GLU A 367 -29.01 0.47 -4.36
N MET A 368 -28.74 -0.77 -3.90
CA MET A 368 -29.37 -1.32 -2.69
C MET A 368 -28.97 -0.54 -1.42
N ALA A 369 -27.70 -0.15 -1.29
CA ALA A 369 -27.22 0.66 -0.17
C ALA A 369 -27.88 2.05 -0.15
N ASN A 370 -28.01 2.71 -1.31
CA ASN A 370 -28.71 3.98 -1.46
C ASN A 370 -30.18 3.85 -1.06
N LYS A 371 -30.89 2.82 -1.54
CA LYS A 371 -32.28 2.54 -1.13
C LYS A 371 -32.41 2.29 0.38
N SER A 372 -31.45 1.57 0.98
CA SER A 372 -31.41 1.34 2.42
C SER A 372 -31.18 2.65 3.20
N TRP A 373 -30.26 3.50 2.73
CA TRP A 373 -29.97 4.81 3.29
C TRP A 373 -31.16 5.76 3.20
N GLU A 374 -31.82 5.82 2.04
CA GLU A 374 -33.07 6.58 1.85
C GLU A 374 -34.16 6.11 2.81
N ASN A 375 -34.32 4.80 2.99
CA ASN A 375 -35.25 4.24 3.96
C ASN A 375 -34.86 4.62 5.41
N PHE A 376 -33.57 4.63 5.74
CA PHE A 376 -33.09 5.05 7.05
C PHE A 376 -33.37 6.54 7.30
N LEU A 377 -33.01 7.42 6.36
CA LEU A 377 -33.33 8.85 6.42
C LEU A 377 -34.83 9.07 6.53
N ALA A 378 -35.64 8.38 5.72
CA ALA A 378 -37.09 8.49 5.79
C ALA A 378 -37.66 8.07 7.17
N ARG A 379 -36.99 7.13 7.86
CA ARG A 379 -37.35 6.70 9.22
C ARG A 379 -36.88 7.63 10.32
N THR A 380 -35.90 8.50 10.09
CA THR A 380 -35.33 9.38 11.13
C THR A 380 -35.74 10.84 10.97
N SER A 381 -35.88 11.33 9.74
CA SER A 381 -36.10 12.76 9.46
C SER A 381 -37.40 13.08 8.71
N ASN A 382 -38.01 12.13 7.98
CA ASN A 382 -39.24 12.41 7.23
C ASN A 382 -40.51 12.32 8.10
N ILE A 383 -41.08 13.47 8.45
CA ILE A 383 -42.25 13.57 9.33
C ILE A 383 -43.50 12.87 8.80
N LYS A 384 -43.71 12.80 7.47
CA LYS A 384 -44.87 12.11 6.86
C LYS A 384 -44.76 10.61 7.05
N THR A 385 -43.56 10.05 6.82
CA THR A 385 -43.25 8.63 7.00
C THR A 385 -43.34 8.22 8.47
N LEU A 386 -42.78 9.03 9.38
CA LEU A 386 -42.87 8.84 10.83
C LEU A 386 -44.31 8.84 11.34
N LYS A 387 -45.15 9.78 10.89
CA LYS A 387 -46.58 9.82 11.23
C LYS A 387 -47.32 8.57 10.74
N LYS A 388 -47.01 8.07 9.53
CA LYS A 388 -47.59 6.83 8.99
C LYS A 388 -47.16 5.60 9.81
N ALA A 389 -45.88 5.50 10.16
CA ALA A 389 -45.36 4.42 11.00
C ALA A 389 -46.00 4.43 12.40
N LYS A 390 -46.15 5.60 13.02
CA LYS A 390 -46.84 5.76 14.31
C LYS A 390 -48.31 5.28 14.24
N ARG A 391 -49.05 5.64 13.19
CA ARG A 391 -50.43 5.15 12.98
C ARG A 391 -50.51 3.62 12.84
N LEU A 392 -49.53 3.01 12.16
CA LEU A 392 -49.47 1.55 12.03
C LEU A 392 -49.16 0.88 13.38
N GLN A 393 -48.25 1.45 14.16
CA GLN A 393 -47.95 1.00 15.51
C GLN A 393 -49.19 1.11 16.41
N GLU A 394 -49.91 2.23 16.37
CA GLU A 394 -51.17 2.42 17.11
C GLU A 394 -52.22 1.38 16.71
N LYS A 395 -52.38 1.08 15.41
CA LYS A 395 -53.27 0.01 14.94
C LYS A 395 -52.86 -1.38 15.46
N ALA A 396 -51.56 -1.70 15.46
CA ALA A 396 -51.05 -2.97 15.97
C ALA A 396 -51.25 -3.11 17.50
N ILE A 397 -51.09 -2.00 18.23
CA ILE A 397 -51.42 -1.93 19.67
C ILE A 397 -52.91 -2.15 19.87
N GLU A 398 -53.77 -1.48 19.10
CA GLU A 398 -55.23 -1.65 19.19
C GLU A 398 -55.65 -3.09 18.89
N SER A 399 -55.08 -3.72 17.86
CA SER A 399 -55.39 -5.11 17.48
C SER A 399 -54.86 -6.16 18.45
N SER A 400 -53.83 -5.84 19.24
CA SER A 400 -53.30 -6.73 20.28
C SER A 400 -54.03 -6.60 21.62
N LYS A 401 -54.95 -5.64 21.77
CA LYS A 401 -55.82 -5.54 22.94
C LYS A 401 -56.85 -6.68 22.95
N TYR A 402 -56.95 -7.39 24.07
CA TYR A 402 -57.96 -8.42 24.30
C TYR A 402 -59.39 -7.83 24.30
N SER A 403 -60.31 -8.45 23.57
CA SER A 403 -61.71 -7.97 23.45
C SER A 403 -62.67 -8.50 24.53
N LYS A 404 -62.34 -9.62 25.20
CA LYS A 404 -63.18 -10.19 26.27
C LYS A 404 -62.56 -9.97 27.65
N ARG A 405 -63.28 -9.28 28.53
CA ARG A 405 -62.88 -8.93 29.90
C ARG A 405 -63.44 -9.97 30.90
N PRO A 406 -62.61 -10.75 31.61
CA PRO A 406 -63.07 -11.61 32.70
C PRO A 406 -63.42 -10.79 33.95
N GLN A 407 -64.43 -11.24 34.70
CA GLN A 407 -65.15 -10.43 35.70
C GLN A 407 -64.41 -10.15 37.02
N ASN A 408 -63.23 -10.73 37.29
CA ASN A 408 -62.51 -10.57 38.57
C ASN A 408 -60.98 -10.56 38.40
N ALA A 409 -60.45 -9.66 37.56
CA ALA A 409 -59.00 -9.44 37.46
C ALA A 409 -58.65 -7.95 37.59
N VAL A 410 -57.63 -7.64 38.40
CA VAL A 410 -57.06 -6.29 38.52
C VAL A 410 -56.12 -6.08 37.34
N PHE A 411 -56.45 -5.16 36.46
CA PHE A 411 -55.64 -4.83 35.29
C PHE A 411 -54.78 -3.59 35.57
N HIS A 412 -53.49 -3.69 35.30
CA HIS A 412 -52.61 -2.53 35.26
C HIS A 412 -52.74 -1.85 33.88
N PRO A 413 -52.79 -0.51 33.81
CA PRO A 413 -52.72 0.20 32.54
C PRO A 413 -51.38 -0.10 31.87
N THR A 414 -51.39 -0.83 30.76
CA THR A 414 -50.18 -1.11 29.97
C THR A 414 -49.82 0.03 29.02
N VAL A 415 -50.69 1.03 28.89
CA VAL A 415 -50.51 2.20 28.01
C VAL A 415 -50.42 3.47 28.84
N LEU A 416 -49.23 4.07 28.89
CA LEU A 416 -49.01 5.39 29.45
C LEU A 416 -49.40 6.46 28.42
N LYS A 417 -50.52 7.17 28.68
CA LYS A 417 -50.95 8.29 27.82
C LYS A 417 -49.93 9.42 27.89
N GLY A 418 -49.45 9.89 26.73
CA GLY A 418 -48.49 11.00 26.63
C GLY A 418 -47.02 10.61 26.74
N LEU A 419 -46.68 9.31 26.78
CA LEU A 419 -45.30 8.85 26.79
C LEU A 419 -44.65 9.09 25.41
N ASN A 420 -43.87 10.16 25.29
CA ASN A 420 -43.05 10.48 24.11
C ASN A 420 -41.66 9.83 24.18
N THR A 421 -41.52 8.67 24.81
CA THR A 421 -40.25 7.94 24.78
C THR A 421 -40.15 7.22 23.45
N THR A 422 -39.28 7.69 22.57
CA THR A 422 -38.77 6.89 21.45
C THR A 422 -37.95 5.74 22.02
N ILE A 423 -38.61 4.67 22.45
CA ILE A 423 -37.93 3.39 22.62
C ILE A 423 -37.58 2.95 21.20
N PRO A 424 -36.31 2.80 20.83
CA PRO A 424 -35.96 2.28 19.53
C PRO A 424 -36.40 0.81 19.53
N SER A 425 -37.59 0.53 18.99
CA SER A 425 -37.92 -0.83 18.53
C SER A 425 -37.23 -1.07 17.18
N GLY A 426 -35.93 -0.79 17.12
CA GLY A 426 -35.07 -1.33 16.09
C GLY A 426 -34.81 -2.78 16.47
N GLY A 427 -34.93 -3.71 15.52
CA GLY A 427 -34.37 -5.03 15.71
C GLY A 427 -32.93 -4.90 16.20
N VAL A 428 -32.53 -5.77 17.14
CA VAL A 428 -31.19 -5.79 17.74
C VAL A 428 -30.15 -5.57 16.63
N VAL A 429 -29.55 -4.38 16.60
CA VAL A 429 -28.37 -4.14 15.78
C VAL A 429 -27.21 -4.58 16.65
N ALA A 430 -26.64 -5.73 16.33
CA ALA A 430 -25.34 -6.09 16.86
C ALA A 430 -24.36 -5.03 16.33
N VAL A 431 -23.90 -4.16 17.22
CA VAL A 431 -22.76 -3.28 16.92
C VAL A 431 -21.55 -4.19 16.96
N GLU A 432 -21.02 -4.54 15.80
CA GLU A 432 -19.72 -5.20 15.74
C GLU A 432 -18.67 -4.20 16.24
N SER A 433 -18.18 -4.43 17.46
CA SER A 433 -17.19 -3.58 18.14
C SER A 433 -15.78 -3.72 17.55
N THR A 434 -15.63 -4.44 16.44
CA THR A 434 -14.35 -4.76 15.82
C THR A 434 -14.16 -3.89 14.57
N PRO A 435 -13.08 -3.09 14.47
CA PRO A 435 -12.85 -2.19 13.34
C PRO A 435 -12.85 -2.90 11.98
N VAL A 436 -13.47 -2.28 10.98
CA VAL A 436 -13.66 -2.78 9.59
C VAL A 436 -12.34 -3.23 8.91
N ARG A 437 -11.20 -2.70 9.33
CA ARG A 437 -9.86 -3.12 8.88
C ARG A 437 -9.52 -4.59 9.18
N LEU A 438 -10.17 -5.22 10.17
CA LEU A 438 -9.88 -6.59 10.61
C LEU A 438 -10.82 -7.65 9.98
N LEU A 439 -11.97 -7.24 9.41
CA LEU A 439 -13.03 -8.14 8.95
C LEU A 439 -13.28 -8.08 7.43
N GLY A 440 -12.51 -7.32 6.64
CA GLY A 440 -12.63 -7.32 5.18
C GLY A 440 -13.93 -6.71 4.62
N GLY A 441 -14.71 -6.00 5.44
CA GLY A 441 -15.98 -5.40 5.04
C GLY A 441 -17.19 -6.33 5.22
N PRO A 442 -18.41 -5.88 4.88
CA PRO A 442 -19.66 -6.49 5.37
C PRO A 442 -20.00 -7.89 4.82
N LEU A 443 -19.13 -8.50 4.01
CA LEU A 443 -19.36 -9.77 3.31
C LEU A 443 -18.05 -10.58 3.12
N ALA A 444 -17.11 -10.53 4.05
CA ALA A 444 -15.93 -11.41 3.97
C ALA A 444 -16.27 -12.90 4.15
N ASP A 445 -17.46 -13.23 4.67
CA ASP A 445 -17.90 -14.61 4.94
C ASP A 445 -19.22 -14.96 4.22
N THR A 446 -19.14 -15.29 2.93
CA THR A 446 -20.13 -16.17 2.26
C THR A 446 -19.37 -17.15 1.39
N ASP A 447 -19.34 -18.45 1.72
CA ASP A 447 -20.38 -19.39 1.25
C ASP A 447 -20.74 -20.57 2.19
N LEU A 448 -20.34 -20.60 3.48
CA LEU A 448 -20.37 -21.88 4.23
C LEU A 448 -20.89 -21.90 5.69
N ALA A 449 -21.82 -21.04 6.10
CA ALA A 449 -22.35 -21.08 7.48
C ALA A 449 -23.68 -21.85 7.62
N LEU A 450 -23.62 -23.18 7.45
CA LEU A 450 -24.59 -24.08 8.07
C LEU A 450 -24.42 -24.03 9.61
N LYS A 451 -25.58 -24.07 10.32
CA LYS A 451 -25.79 -24.03 11.77
C LYS A 451 -25.75 -22.65 12.44
N ARG A 452 -26.89 -21.95 12.34
CA ARG A 452 -27.34 -21.08 13.43
C ARG A 452 -27.46 -21.90 14.72
N LEU A 453 -26.58 -21.67 15.69
CA LEU A 453 -26.84 -22.06 17.08
C LEU A 453 -27.93 -21.15 17.65
N PRO A 454 -28.95 -21.69 18.33
CA PRO A 454 -29.99 -20.88 18.96
C PRO A 454 -29.44 -20.26 20.25
N ILE A 455 -29.09 -18.98 20.22
CA ILE A 455 -28.75 -18.23 21.43
C ILE A 455 -30.06 -17.88 22.15
N ARG A 456 -30.42 -18.68 23.16
CA ARG A 456 -31.34 -18.24 24.23
C ARG A 456 -30.55 -17.37 25.21
N GLY A 457 -31.00 -16.14 25.40
CA GLY A 457 -30.43 -15.25 26.41
C GLY A 457 -30.65 -15.77 27.83
N GLY A 458 -29.62 -15.59 28.68
CA GLY A 458 -29.75 -15.63 30.13
C GLY A 458 -28.74 -16.53 30.86
N GLY A 459 -27.79 -15.90 31.56
CA GLY A 459 -27.16 -16.42 32.77
C GLY A 459 -26.02 -17.45 32.58
N LEU A 460 -24.80 -17.06 32.96
CA LEU A 460 -23.70 -17.97 33.24
C LEU A 460 -24.15 -19.06 34.22
N LYS A 461 -24.17 -20.32 33.77
CA LYS A 461 -24.04 -21.50 34.64
C LYS A 461 -22.92 -22.37 34.11
N ALA A 462 -21.93 -22.61 34.97
CA ALA A 462 -20.85 -23.55 34.74
C ALA A 462 -21.42 -24.95 34.49
N VAL A 463 -20.99 -25.59 33.40
CA VAL A 463 -21.31 -26.99 33.11
C VAL A 463 -20.10 -27.85 33.45
N LYS A 464 -20.31 -28.77 34.40
CA LYS A 464 -19.38 -29.84 34.77
C LYS A 464 -19.14 -30.78 33.58
N ALA A 465 -17.89 -31.16 33.39
CA ALA A 465 -17.52 -32.30 32.53
C ALA A 465 -18.07 -33.60 33.14
N GLY A 466 -18.73 -34.41 32.32
CA GLY A 466 -19.24 -35.73 32.66
C GLY A 466 -19.29 -36.60 31.41
N ASP A 467 -18.59 -37.73 31.50
CA ASP A 467 -18.46 -38.85 30.56
C ASP A 467 -19.73 -39.24 29.78
N GLU A 468 -19.54 -39.78 28.56
CA GLU A 468 -20.14 -41.08 28.21
C GLU A 468 -19.55 -41.72 26.92
N THR A 469 -18.80 -42.81 27.15
CA THR A 469 -18.93 -44.15 26.57
C THR A 469 -18.77 -44.42 25.06
N LYS A 470 -17.76 -45.28 24.81
CA LYS A 470 -17.58 -46.22 23.69
C LYS A 470 -18.85 -47.08 23.43
N LYS A 471 -19.14 -47.35 22.15
CA LYS A 471 -19.82 -48.56 21.61
C LYS A 471 -19.53 -48.61 20.09
N SER A 472 -18.56 -49.40 19.64
CA SER A 472 -18.65 -50.81 19.20
C SER A 472 -19.52 -51.03 17.95
N ILE A 473 -18.83 -51.42 16.88
CA ILE A 473 -19.32 -51.98 15.60
C ILE A 473 -20.16 -53.24 15.86
N PRO A 474 -21.08 -53.59 14.94
CA PRO A 474 -21.19 -54.99 14.56
C PRO A 474 -21.25 -55.25 13.04
N THR A 475 -20.40 -56.22 12.65
CA THR A 475 -20.39 -57.12 11.47
C THR A 475 -20.42 -56.54 10.07
#